data_AF-A0A3S3ERP5-F1
#
_entry.id   AF-A0A3S3ERP5-F1
#
_cell.length_a   1.000
_cell.length_b   1.000
_cell.length_c   1.000
_cell.angle_alpha   90.00
_cell.angle_beta   90.00
_cell.angle_gamma   90.00
#
_symmetry.space_group_name_H-M   'P 1'
#
loop_
_entity.id
_entity.type
_entity.pdbx_description
1 polymer ?
#
loop_
_entity_poly.entity_id
_entity_poly.type
_entity_poly.pdbx_seq_one_letter_code
_entity_poly.pdbx_strand_id
1 'polypeptide(L)' 'MKTYRVEEMAGDQVVAYHVANARAPWEAAQKVTGKDVLARRDEHFWVRVTDEGNRAIYKYAFRLDAPDCL' A
#
# COMPACT_ATOMS: atom_id res chain seq x y z
N MET A 1 -8.04 15.36 7.54
CA MET A 1 -7.56 14.27 6.66
C MET A 1 -6.04 14.30 6.70
N LYS A 2 -5.38 13.16 6.68
CA LYS A 2 -3.92 13.08 6.66
C LYS A 2 -3.47 12.78 5.24
N THR A 3 -2.33 13.34 4.87
CA THR A 3 -1.68 13.07 3.59
C THR A 3 -0.71 11.91 3.78
N TYR A 4 -0.91 10.86 3.00
CA TYR A 4 -0.09 9.68 3.02
C TYR A 4 0.61 9.54 1.68
N ARG A 5 1.89 9.25 1.76
CA ARG A 5 2.75 8.95 0.63
C ARG A 5 2.71 7.44 0.40
N VAL A 6 2.19 7.00 -0.74
CA VAL A 6 2.00 5.59 -1.09
C VAL A 6 2.94 5.23 -2.22
N GLU A 7 3.84 4.28 -1.98
CA GLU A 7 4.83 3.80 -2.94
C GLU A 7 4.56 2.34 -3.22
N GLU A 8 4.33 1.99 -4.48
CA GLU A 8 4.23 0.61 -4.91
C GLU A 8 5.64 0.07 -5.15
N MET A 9 5.93 -1.08 -4.56
CA MET A 9 7.23 -1.71 -4.51
C MET A 9 7.15 -3.07 -5.21
N ALA A 10 8.09 -3.32 -6.12
CA ALA A 10 8.36 -4.64 -6.68
C ALA A 10 9.72 -5.11 -6.16
N GLY A 11 9.70 -5.98 -5.14
CA GLY A 11 10.87 -6.37 -4.38
C GLY A 11 11.44 -5.17 -3.61
N ASP A 12 12.57 -4.64 -4.07
CA ASP A 12 13.27 -3.49 -3.48
C ASP A 12 13.11 -2.20 -4.30
N GLN A 13 12.52 -2.28 -5.50
CA GLN A 13 12.35 -1.12 -6.38
C GLN A 13 10.98 -0.48 -6.20
N VAL A 14 10.96 0.86 -6.16
CA VAL A 14 9.73 1.65 -6.28
C VAL A 14 9.29 1.62 -7.74
N VAL A 15 8.16 0.98 -8.02
CA VAL A 15 7.58 0.93 -9.37
C VAL A 15 6.56 2.04 -9.60
N ALA A 16 5.91 2.53 -8.53
CA ALA A 16 4.98 3.64 -8.64
C ALA A 16 4.95 4.50 -7.36
N TYR A 17 4.53 5.74 -7.54
CA TYR A 17 4.52 6.76 -6.50
C TYR A 17 3.23 7.56 -6.54
N HIS A 18 2.54 7.62 -5.40
CA HIS A 18 1.27 8.28 -5.26
C HIS A 18 1.16 9.00 -3.92
N VAL A 19 0.31 10.02 -3.88
CA VAL A 19 -0.02 10.74 -2.66
C VAL A 19 -1.53 10.73 -2.50
N ALA A 20 -2.02 10.24 -1.36
CA ALA A 20 -3.44 10.13 -1.09
C ALA A 20 -3.80 10.73 0.26
N ASN A 21 -4.92 11.44 0.28
CA ASN A 21 -5.52 11.94 1.50
C ASN A 21 -6.52 10.92 2.03
N ALA A 22 -6.24 10.40 3.23
CA ALA A 22 -7.06 9.40 3.91
C ALA A 22 -7.13 9.65 5.42
N ARG A 23 -7.97 8.89 6.12
CA ARG A 23 -7.97 8.88 7.59
C ARG A 23 -6.96 7.89 8.14
N ALA A 24 -6.78 6.76 7.47
CA ALA A 24 -5.86 5.70 7.85
C ALA A 24 -4.86 5.35 6.72
N PRO A 25 -3.68 4.82 7.06
CA PRO A 25 -2.66 4.46 6.06
C PRO A 25 -3.10 3.33 5.13
N TRP A 26 -3.81 2.32 5.63
CA TRP A 26 -4.36 1.23 4.80
C TRP A 26 -5.41 1.75 3.82
N GLU A 27 -6.23 2.71 4.25
CA GLU A 27 -7.27 3.35 3.43
C GLU A 27 -6.63 4.18 2.29
N ALA A 28 -5.49 4.83 2.54
CA ALA A 28 -4.70 5.49 1.51
C ALA A 28 -4.15 4.51 0.47
N ALA A 29 -3.61 3.38 0.91
CA ALA A 29 -3.13 2.33 0.02
C ALA A 29 -4.26 1.79 -0.87
N GLN A 30 -5.40 1.40 -0.29
CA GLN A 30 -6.54 0.91 -1.07
C GLN A 30 -7.07 1.95 -2.07
N LYS A 31 -7.07 3.22 -1.69
CA LYS A 31 -7.55 4.31 -2.55
C LYS A 31 -6.62 4.56 -3.75
N VAL A 32 -5.31 4.41 -3.55
CA VAL A 32 -4.31 4.54 -4.63
C VAL A 32 -4.36 3.35 -5.55
N THR A 33 -4.36 2.14 -4.99
CA THR A 33 -4.21 0.91 -5.75
C THR A 33 -5.53 0.40 -6.31
N GLY A 34 -6.66 0.84 -5.75
CA GLY A 34 -7.99 0.30 -6.04
C GLY A 34 -8.17 -1.16 -5.58
N LYS A 35 -7.23 -1.70 -4.79
CA LYS A 35 -7.20 -3.09 -4.36
C LYS A 35 -7.14 -3.18 -2.85
N ASP A 36 -7.72 -4.24 -2.28
CA ASP A 36 -7.56 -4.49 -0.85
C ASP A 36 -6.10 -4.81 -0.54
N VAL A 37 -5.62 -4.27 0.58
CA VAL A 37 -4.24 -4.45 1.03
C VAL A 37 -4.21 -5.05 2.43
N LEU A 38 -3.25 -5.96 2.64
CA LEU A 38 -3.02 -6.72 3.85
C LEU A 38 -1.73 -6.27 4.52
N ALA A 39 -1.50 -6.66 5.79
CA ALA A 39 -0.15 -6.62 6.34
C ALA A 39 0.79 -7.52 5.51
N ARG A 40 1.92 -6.98 5.05
CA ARG A 40 2.89 -7.70 4.23
C ARG A 40 3.40 -8.95 4.97
N ARG A 41 3.48 -10.08 4.26
CA ARG A 41 4.23 -11.26 4.70
C ARG A 41 5.51 -11.39 3.87
N ASP A 42 5.43 -11.93 2.66
CA ASP A 42 6.59 -12.22 1.80
C ASP A 42 6.39 -11.82 0.34
N GLU A 43 5.30 -11.10 0.05
CA GLU A 43 4.88 -10.80 -1.31
C GLU A 43 5.91 -9.93 -2.07
N HIS A 44 6.18 -10.31 -3.32
CA HIS A 44 7.08 -9.58 -4.22
C HIS A 44 6.53 -8.19 -4.54
N PHE A 45 5.22 -8.08 -4.77
CA PHE A 45 4.53 -6.81 -4.96
C PHE A 45 3.92 -6.36 -3.64
N TRP A 46 4.36 -5.21 -3.16
CA TRP A 46 3.91 -4.65 -1.90
C TRP A 46 3.84 -3.13 -1.97
N VAL A 47 3.25 -2.50 -0.98
CA VAL A 47 2.98 -1.06 -0.91
C VAL A 47 3.56 -0.51 0.38
N ARG A 48 4.38 0.53 0.27
CA ARG A 48 4.90 1.30 1.38
C ARG A 48 4.08 2.57 1.55
N VAL A 49 3.48 2.75 2.73
CA VAL A 49 2.74 3.96 3.07
C VAL A 49 3.52 4.74 4.11
N THR A 50 3.98 5.94 3.77
CA THR A 50 4.66 6.85 4.68
C THR A 50 3.69 7.95 5.10
N ASP A 51 3.44 8.04 6.40
CA ASP A 51 2.76 9.17 7.04
C ASP A 51 3.81 10.25 7.31
N GLU A 52 3.79 11.34 6.54
CA GLU A 52 4.76 12.43 6.71
C GLU A 52 4.52 13.25 8.00
N GLY A 53 3.27 13.30 8.49
CA GLY A 53 2.93 14.04 9.70
C GLY A 53 3.39 13.36 10.99
N ASN A 54 3.41 12.04 11.00
CA ASN A 54 3.76 11.18 12.13
C ASN A 54 5.11 10.48 11.92
N ARG A 55 5.75 10.68 10.76
CA ARG A 55 7.00 10.03 10.31
C ARG A 55 6.96 8.51 10.49
N ALA A 56 5.80 7.91 10.22
CA ALA A 56 5.56 6.48 10.38
C ALA A 56 5.50 5.81 9.01
N ILE A 57 6.15 4.65 8.88
CA ILE A 57 6.15 3.86 7.65
C ILE A 57 5.38 2.57 7.91
N TYR A 58 4.38 2.33 7.08
CA TYR A 58 3.55 1.13 7.08
C TYR A 58 3.84 0.33 5.81
N LYS A 59 3.88 -1.00 5.93
CA LYS A 59 4.14 -1.89 4.80
C LYS A 59 2.93 -2.80 4.63
N TYR A 60 2.35 -2.76 3.44
CA TYR A 60 1.19 -3.55 3.07
C TYR A 60 1.51 -4.40 1.86
N ALA A 61 0.87 -5.54 1.69
CA ALA A 61 0.90 -6.32 0.46
C ALA A 61 -0.48 -6.30 -0.19
N PHE A 62 -0.55 -6.53 -1.49
CA PHE A 62 -1.83 -6.68 -2.15
C PHE A 62 -2.50 -7.97 -1.68
N ARG A 63 -3.78 -7.91 -1.34
CA ARG A 63 -4.57 -9.13 -1.25
C ARG A 63 -4.65 -9.71 -2.66
N LEU A 64 -3.86 -10.74 -2.92
CA LEU A 64 -4.13 -11.61 -4.07
C LEU A 64 -5.45 -12.28 -3.72
N ASP A 65 -6.56 -11.70 -4.17
CA ASP A 65 -7.77 -12.49 -4.36
C ASP A 65 -7.34 -13.57 -5.34
N ALA A 66 -7.12 -14.78 -4.82
CA ALA A 66 -6.88 -15.94 -5.66
C ALA A 66 -8.05 -15.95 -6.66
N PRO A 67 -7.80 -15.87 -7.98
CA PRO A 67 -8.87 -16.14 -8.91
C PRO A 67 -9.28 -17.58 -8.61
N ASP A 68 -10.54 -17.70 -8.20
CA ASP A 68 -11.35 -18.91 -8.20
C ASP A 68 -10.83 -19.87 -9.30
N CYS A 69 -10.04 -20.87 -8.92
CA CYS A 69 -9.74 -21.99 -9.80
C CYS A 69 -10.80 -23.04 -9.53
N LEU A 70 -11.92 -22.89 -10.26
CA LEU A 70 -12.90 -23.93 -10.58
C LEU A 70 -12.25 -25.15 -11.23
#